data_AF-A0A523Q690-F1
#
_entry.id   AF-A0A523Q690-F1
#
_cell.length_a   1.000
_cell.length_b   1.000
_cell.length_c   1.000
_cell.angle_alpha   90.00
_cell.angle_beta   90.00
_cell.angle_gamma   90.00
#
_symmetry.space_group_name_H-M   'P 1'
#
loop_
_entity.id
_entity.type
_entity.pdbx_description
1 polymer ?
#
loop_
_entity_poly.entity_id
_entity_poly.type
_entity_poly.pdbx_seq_one_letter_code
_entity_poly.pdbx_strand_id
1 'polypeptide(L)' 'MQAQKAGSGTTKAFDDARALPQLLSTSSTALPLPAIEASFKGKGPWKKGLPRILDTLEALGRARLEGGGWRG' A
#
# COMPACT_ATOMS: atom_id res chain seq x y z
N MET A 1 16.53 12.61 -13.39
CA MET A 1 16.29 12.54 -11.93
C MET A 1 14.84 12.96 -11.71
N GLN A 2 13.89 12.03 -11.72
CA GLN A 2 12.47 12.41 -11.68
C GLN A 2 12.07 12.84 -10.27
N ALA A 3 11.73 14.12 -10.16
CA ALA A 3 11.07 14.71 -9.02
C ALA A 3 9.61 14.24 -8.98
N GLN A 4 9.20 13.61 -7.89
CA GLN A 4 7.78 13.44 -7.57
C GLN A 4 7.26 14.77 -7.01
N LYS A 5 6.74 15.61 -7.90
CA LYS A 5 5.91 16.76 -7.54
C LYS A 5 4.57 16.66 -8.26
N ALA A 6 3.51 16.49 -7.46
CA ALA A 6 2.11 16.91 -7.66
C ALA A 6 1.14 15.79 -7.24
N GLY A 7 0.19 16.14 -6.36
CA GLY A 7 -0.98 15.31 -6.11
C GLY A 7 -1.54 15.45 -4.70
N SER A 8 -2.33 16.51 -4.50
CA SER A 8 -3.37 16.72 -3.47
C SER A 8 -3.55 15.62 -2.41
N GLY A 9 -3.52 16.04 -1.14
CA GLY A 9 -3.77 15.21 0.03
C GLY A 9 -5.20 14.64 0.09
N THR A 10 -5.46 13.59 -0.69
CA THR A 10 -6.58 12.68 -0.48
C THR A 10 -6.01 11.41 0.12
N THR A 11 -5.84 11.39 1.44
CA THR A 11 -5.57 10.15 2.17
C THR A 11 -6.66 9.14 1.83
N LYS A 12 -6.33 8.07 1.10
CA LYS A 12 -7.30 7.05 0.68
C LYS A 12 -7.88 6.39 1.93
N ALA A 13 -9.21 6.32 2.01
CA ALA A 13 -9.86 5.45 2.99
C ALA A 13 -9.56 4.00 2.61
N PHE A 14 -9.23 3.16 3.59
CA PHE A 14 -8.94 1.75 3.36
C PHE A 14 -10.18 0.93 2.94
N ASP A 15 -11.38 1.47 3.15
CA ASP A 15 -12.67 0.84 2.83
C ASP A 15 -12.72 0.28 1.39
N ASP A 16 -12.00 0.91 0.47
CA ASP A 16 -11.79 0.39 -0.88
C ASP A 16 -10.68 -0.68 -0.93
N ALA A 17 -11.07 -1.94 -1.13
CA ALA A 17 -10.14 -3.05 -1.38
C ALA A 17 -9.19 -2.82 -2.59
N ARG A 18 -9.51 -1.85 -3.46
CA ARG A 18 -8.67 -1.41 -4.59
C ARG A 18 -7.56 -0.43 -4.19
N ALA A 19 -7.64 0.20 -3.02
CA ALA A 19 -6.74 1.26 -2.61
C ALA A 19 -5.30 0.77 -2.34
N LEU A 20 -5.15 -0.43 -1.77
CA LEU A 20 -3.84 -1.05 -1.51
C LEU A 20 -3.08 -1.43 -2.80
N PRO A 21 -3.63 -2.23 -3.73
CA PRO A 21 -2.95 -2.54 -4.98
C PRO A 21 -2.59 -1.29 -5.77
N GLN A 22 -3.48 -0.30 -5.83
CA GLN A 22 -3.21 0.95 -6.53
C GLN A 22 -2.03 1.70 -5.91
N LEU A 23 -1.95 1.79 -4.58
CA LEU A 23 -0.81 2.39 -3.88
C LEU A 23 0.51 1.68 -4.24
N LEU A 24 0.51 0.35 -4.17
CA LEU A 24 1.69 -0.47 -4.48
C LEU A 24 2.11 -0.31 -5.96
N SER A 25 1.16 -0.31 -6.90
CA SER A 25 1.44 -0.12 -8.33
C SER A 25 1.91 1.30 -8.68
N THR A 26 1.48 2.33 -7.93
CA THR A 26 1.97 3.71 -8.13
C THR A 26 3.36 3.93 -7.56
N SER A 27 3.82 3.06 -6.67
CA SER A 27 5.14 3.18 -6.05
C SER A 27 6.22 2.56 -6.93
N SER A 28 7.24 3.35 -7.27
CA SER A 28 8.41 2.85 -8.02
C SER A 28 9.34 1.98 -7.17
N THR A 29 9.21 2.02 -5.85
CA THR A 29 10.03 1.26 -4.89
C THR A 29 9.16 0.41 -3.98
N ALA A 30 9.73 -0.68 -3.45
CA ALA A 30 9.08 -1.47 -2.42
C ALA A 30 8.75 -0.59 -1.21
N LEU A 31 7.49 -0.60 -0.77
CA LEU A 31 7.01 0.21 0.34
C LEU A 31 7.09 -0.60 1.65
N PRO A 32 7.84 -0.14 2.66
CA PRO A 32 7.84 -0.81 3.95
C PRO A 32 6.46 -0.72 4.60
N LEU A 33 6.11 -1.71 5.42
CA LEU A 33 4.83 -1.77 6.12
C LEU A 33 4.42 -0.44 6.81
N PRO A 34 5.29 0.25 7.57
CA PRO A 34 4.93 1.54 8.16
C PRO A 34 4.61 2.66 7.15
N ALA A 35 5.19 2.65 5.95
CA ALA A 35 4.88 3.63 4.90
C ALA A 35 3.51 3.34 4.25
N ILE A 36 3.18 2.06 4.09
CA ILE A 36 1.84 1.63 3.67
C ILE A 36 0.83 2.09 4.72
N GLU A 37 1.10 1.84 6.01
CA GLU A 37 0.23 2.26 7.09
C GLU A 37 0.03 3.79 7.16
N ALA A 38 1.07 4.58 6.86
CA ALA A 38 0.99 6.04 6.82
C ALA A 38 0.17 6.56 5.62
N SER A 39 0.04 5.76 4.55
CA SER A 39 -0.70 6.13 3.34
C SER A 39 -2.23 6.03 3.52
N PHE A 40 -2.70 5.26 4.51
CA PHE A 40 -4.12 5.09 4.81
C PHE A 40 -4.51 5.85 6.09
N LYS A 41 -5.65 6.54 6.04
CA LYS A 41 -6.19 7.29 7.19
C LYS A 41 -7.06 6.40 8.07
N GLY A 42 -6.96 6.61 9.38
CA GLY A 42 -7.80 5.98 10.42
C GLY A 42 -7.11 4.81 11.12
N LYS A 43 -7.25 4.71 12.44
CA LYS A 43 -6.70 3.60 13.25
C LYS A 43 -7.64 2.38 13.26
N GLY A 44 -8.26 2.09 12.12
CA GLY A 44 -9.38 1.15 12.01
C GLY A 44 -8.97 -0.33 11.95
N PRO A 45 -9.96 -1.24 11.87
CA PRO A 45 -9.77 -2.70 11.79
C PRO A 45 -8.91 -3.13 10.60
N TRP A 46 -8.74 -2.27 9.59
CA TRP A 46 -7.85 -2.52 8.47
C TRP A 46 -6.39 -2.74 8.87
N LYS A 47 -5.86 -2.10 9.91
CA LYS A 47 -4.48 -2.36 10.37
C LYS A 47 -4.30 -3.80 10.84
N LYS A 48 -5.33 -4.35 11.50
CA LYS A 48 -5.36 -5.76 11.92
C LYS A 48 -5.51 -6.70 10.72
N GLY A 49 -6.25 -6.27 9.69
CA GLY A 49 -6.44 -7.03 8.45
C GLY A 49 -5.31 -6.86 7.41
N LEU A 50 -4.45 -5.85 7.56
CA LEU A 50 -3.44 -5.48 6.57
C LEU A 50 -2.49 -6.63 6.23
N PRO A 51 -1.89 -7.35 7.22
CA PRO A 51 -1.04 -8.49 6.90
C PRO A 51 -1.77 -9.56 6.08
N ARG A 52 -3.02 -9.87 6.43
CA ARG A 52 -3.85 -10.86 5.70
C ARG A 52 -4.18 -10.40 4.28
N ILE A 53 -4.41 -9.11 4.08
CA ILE A 53 -4.71 -8.56 2.76
C ILE A 53 -3.44 -8.58 1.90
N LEU A 54 -2.29 -8.23 2.46
CA LEU A 54 -1.01 -8.31 1.75
C LEU A 54 -0.67 -9.75 1.33
N ASP A 55 -0.86 -10.71 2.24
CA ASP A 55 -0.74 -12.15 1.96
C ASP A 55 -1.68 -12.60 0.82
N THR A 56 -2.94 -12.14 0.85
CA THR A 56 -3.88 -12.42 -0.25
C THR A 56 -3.43 -11.80 -1.57
N LEU A 57 -2.90 -10.58 -1.56
CA LEU A 57 -2.38 -9.92 -2.75
C LEU A 57 -1.13 -10.62 -3.29
N GLU A 58 -0.29 -11.17 -2.42
CA GLU A 58 0.86 -11.99 -2.78
C GLU A 58 0.45 -13.29 -3.45
N ALA A 59 -0.48 -14.02 -2.83
CA ALA A 59 -1.04 -15.25 -3.40
C ALA A 59 -1.69 -15.01 -4.77
N LEU A 60 -2.26 -13.82 -5.00
CA LEU A 60 -2.83 -13.40 -6.28
C LEU A 60 -1.80 -12.86 -7.28
N GLY A 61 -0.52 -12.71 -6.89
CA GLY A 61 0.53 -12.13 -7.73
C GLY A 61 0.39 -10.63 -8.00
N ARG A 62 -0.40 -9.92 -7.18
CA ARG A 62 -0.65 -8.46 -7.27
C ARG A 62 0.22 -7.64 -6.33
N ALA A 63 0.90 -8.30 -5.40
CA ALA A 63 1.93 -7.73 -4.56
C ALA A 63 3.03 -8.78 -4.36
N ARG A 64 4.23 -8.36 -3.98
CA ARG A 64 5.32 -9.24 -3.54
C ARG A 64 6.14 -8.55 -2.46
N LEU A 65 6.65 -9.31 -1.50
CA LEU A 65 7.61 -8.81 -0.52
C LEU A 65 9.03 -8.77 -1.13
N GLU A 66 9.60 -7.57 -1.27
CA GLU A 66 10.97 -7.34 -1.73
C GLU A 66 11.78 -6.56 -0.70
N GLY A 67 12.89 -7.13 -0.20
CA GLY A 67 13.84 -6.40 0.64
C GLY A 67 13.23 -5.81 1.93
N GLY A 68 12.13 -6.39 2.43
CA GLY A 68 11.38 -5.88 3.59
C GLY A 68 10.28 -4.88 3.28
N GLY A 69 9.96 -4.63 2.00
CA GLY A 69 8.84 -3.80 1.57
C GLY A 69 7.93 -4.53 0.58
N TRP A 70 6.69 -4.06 0.43
CA TRP A 70 5.72 -4.59 -0.50
C TRP A 70 5.76 -3.82 -1.82
N ARG A 71 5.67 -4.56 -2.92
CA ARG A 71 5.73 -4.02 -4.28
C ARG A 71 4.62 -4.61 -5.12
N GLY A 72 3.95 -3.78 -5.92
CA GLY A 72 2.88 -4.17 -6.84
C GLY A 72 3.38 -4.46 -8.25
#